data_AF-A0A815ZGF4-F1
#
_entry.id   AF-A0A815ZGF4-F1
#
_cell.length_a   1.000
_cell.length_b   1.000
_cell.length_c   1.000
_cell.angle_alpha   90.00
_cell.angle_beta   90.00
_cell.angle_gamma   90.00
#
_symmetry.space_group_name_H-M   'P 1'
#
loop_
_entity.id
_entity.type
_entity.pdbx_description
1 polymer ?
#
loop_
_entity_poly.entity_id
_entity_poly.type
_entity_poly.pdbx_seq_one_letter_code
_entity_poly.pdbx_strand_id
1 'polypeptide(L)'
;MIEPHRFTSIMTCLTHIARQIVQQTSAYSQGQIYVLPLLMSVLPGIDLNDLEKTSVTLEFLDTILMLITCVDCSSAVNIRNDLTEKIREKVIDFVSGVCLSSRARDIASGLVQALVKGNPVETLKYLMPRTCESIENILNHSESTILLTDYKGDIELTWYLILFAELVHARGDALMIYKPMIMSVFRQCIHFINKNSYETIAHAVEHLLESLTHVYPIDYRLTVENIDEPFVDFLPIRAWGQYVDFDKLQVQFHIPNDDEIDFACEFVNTFIYPELTLLNEKGLKISNDERLRSLTIIQSIAVGCFRMIPRIESEQIQNL
;
A
#
# COMPACT_ATOMS: atom_id res chain seq x y z
N MET A 1 20.94 -8.74 26.16
CA MET A 1 21.78 -9.83 25.61
C MET A 1 23.22 -9.34 25.59
N ILE A 2 24.18 -10.18 25.97
CA ILE A 2 25.54 -9.76 26.38
C ILE A 2 26.47 -9.44 25.19
N GLU A 3 26.13 -9.78 23.93
CA GLU A 3 27.00 -9.52 22.78
C GLU A 3 26.17 -9.15 21.52
N PRO A 4 25.87 -7.86 21.28
CA PRO A 4 25.05 -7.40 20.14
C PRO A 4 25.62 -7.85 18.79
N HIS A 5 26.94 -7.82 18.62
CA HIS A 5 27.64 -8.23 17.40
C HIS A 5 27.40 -9.70 17.00
N ARG A 6 27.15 -10.59 17.98
CA ARG A 6 26.80 -11.99 17.68
C ARG A 6 25.40 -12.11 17.13
N PHE A 7 24.46 -11.32 17.64
CA PHE A 7 23.10 -11.31 17.10
C PHE A 7 23.14 -10.89 15.63
N THR A 8 23.75 -9.74 15.33
CA THR A 8 23.89 -9.25 13.94
C THR A 8 24.52 -10.31 13.03
N SER A 9 25.67 -10.89 13.45
CA SER A 9 26.37 -11.89 12.65
C SER A 9 25.54 -13.15 12.40
N ILE A 10 24.82 -13.64 13.41
CA ILE A 10 23.96 -14.83 13.28
C ILE A 10 22.79 -14.52 12.37
N MET A 11 22.14 -13.36 12.52
CA MET A 11 21.01 -12.96 11.68
C MET A 11 21.43 -12.88 10.21
N THR A 12 22.54 -12.20 9.89
CA THR A 12 23.07 -12.13 8.52
C THR A 12 23.35 -13.53 7.95
N CYS A 13 23.98 -14.42 8.72
CA CYS A 13 24.20 -15.80 8.28
C CYS A 13 22.89 -16.53 8.03
N LEU A 14 21.92 -16.44 8.93
CA LEU A 14 20.60 -17.06 8.80
C LEU A 14 19.86 -16.56 7.56
N THR A 15 19.93 -15.26 7.27
CA THR A 15 19.37 -14.66 6.04
C THR A 15 19.95 -15.33 4.79
N HIS A 16 21.28 -15.44 4.70
CA HIS A 16 21.92 -16.03 3.52
C HIS A 16 21.66 -17.53 3.33
N ILE A 17 21.38 -18.27 4.42
CA ILE A 17 21.02 -19.69 4.34
C ILE A 17 19.52 -19.96 4.40
N ALA A 18 18.68 -18.92 4.45
CA ALA A 18 17.24 -19.02 4.68
C ALA A 18 16.56 -20.03 3.75
N ARG A 19 16.88 -20.01 2.45
CA ARG A 19 16.33 -20.96 1.48
C ARG A 19 16.68 -22.41 1.79
N GLN A 20 17.88 -22.69 2.28
CA GLN A 20 18.30 -24.05 2.66
C GLN A 20 17.60 -24.53 3.93
N ILE A 21 17.23 -23.62 4.83
CA ILE A 21 16.41 -23.95 6.01
C ILE A 21 14.97 -24.27 5.57
N VAL A 22 14.43 -23.51 4.63
CA VAL A 22 13.03 -23.58 4.20
C VAL A 22 12.78 -24.73 3.21
N GLN A 23 13.73 -25.05 2.33
CA GLN A 23 13.56 -26.08 1.30
C GLN A 23 13.81 -27.48 1.88
N GLN A 24 12.83 -28.37 1.73
CA GLN A 24 13.03 -29.77 2.07
C GLN A 24 13.89 -30.46 1.00
N THR A 25 15.09 -30.90 1.38
CA THR A 25 15.97 -31.68 0.50
C THR A 25 16.25 -33.05 1.09
N SER A 26 16.69 -33.99 0.25
CA SER A 26 17.12 -35.33 0.71
C SER A 26 18.33 -35.25 1.66
N ALA A 27 19.18 -34.24 1.49
CA ALA A 27 20.35 -34.00 2.34
C ALA A 27 20.01 -33.31 3.66
N TYR A 28 18.96 -32.48 3.69
CA TYR A 28 18.52 -31.77 4.89
C TYR A 28 16.99 -31.70 4.94
N SER A 29 16.39 -32.73 5.54
CA SER A 29 14.94 -32.91 5.59
C SER A 29 14.25 -32.27 6.79
N GLN A 30 15.02 -31.86 7.81
CA GLN A 30 14.52 -31.33 9.08
C GLN A 30 14.45 -29.80 9.13
N GLY A 31 15.02 -29.09 8.15
CA GLY A 31 15.14 -27.63 8.16
C GLY A 31 13.82 -26.90 8.43
N GLN A 32 12.74 -27.34 7.79
CA GLN A 32 11.41 -26.75 7.90
C GLN A 32 10.87 -26.71 9.34
N ILE A 33 11.27 -27.66 10.20
CA ILE A 33 10.84 -27.74 11.59
C ILE A 33 11.29 -26.51 12.39
N TYR A 34 12.42 -25.90 11.99
CA TYR A 34 13.02 -24.77 12.68
C TYR A 34 12.49 -23.41 12.21
N VAL A 35 11.76 -23.34 11.09
CA VAL A 35 11.31 -22.07 10.49
C VAL A 35 10.40 -21.29 11.44
N LEU A 36 9.32 -21.89 11.95
CA LEU A 36 8.40 -21.21 12.86
C LEU A 36 9.04 -20.83 14.20
N PRO A 37 9.81 -21.72 14.88
CA PRO A 37 10.55 -21.34 16.08
C PRO A 37 11.52 -20.18 15.85
N LEU A 38 12.24 -20.17 14.73
CA LEU A 38 13.16 -19.09 14.38
C LEU A 38 12.40 -17.77 14.19
N LEU A 39 11.35 -17.76 13.36
CA LEU A 39 10.50 -16.58 13.14
C LEU A 39 10.01 -15.96 14.46
N MET A 40 9.51 -16.79 15.39
CA MET A 40 9.03 -16.31 16.68
C MET A 40 10.17 -15.80 17.58
N SER A 41 11.33 -16.47 17.55
CA SER A 41 12.47 -16.13 18.41
C SER A 41 13.15 -14.81 18.05
N VAL A 42 13.05 -14.38 16.79
CA VAL A 42 13.69 -13.15 16.30
C VAL A 42 12.82 -11.91 16.45
N LEU A 43 11.50 -12.04 16.71
CA LEU A 43 10.59 -10.89 16.88
C LEU A 43 11.06 -9.86 17.92
N PRO A 44 11.62 -10.25 19.09
CA PRO A 44 12.21 -9.29 20.04
C PRO A 44 13.47 -8.55 19.51
N GLY A 45 13.92 -8.90 18.31
CA GLY A 45 14.94 -8.18 17.56
C GLY A 45 14.45 -6.87 16.95
N ILE A 46 13.14 -6.71 16.75
CA ILE A 46 12.51 -5.45 16.36
C ILE A 46 12.47 -4.55 17.61
N ASP A 47 13.42 -3.63 17.70
CA ASP A 47 13.66 -2.78 18.86
C ASP A 47 13.83 -1.32 18.41
N LEU A 48 12.92 -0.45 18.84
CA LEU A 48 12.94 0.97 18.50
C LEU A 48 14.23 1.69 18.94
N ASN A 49 14.98 1.12 19.88
CA ASN A 49 16.22 1.69 20.38
C ASN A 49 17.48 1.18 19.67
N ASP A 50 17.37 0.14 18.85
CA ASP A 50 18.48 -0.50 18.16
C ASP A 50 18.14 -0.69 16.68
N LEU A 51 18.50 0.33 15.88
CA LEU A 51 18.22 0.36 14.45
C LEU A 51 18.96 -0.73 13.69
N GLU A 52 20.19 -1.07 14.10
CA GLU A 52 20.99 -2.09 13.44
C GLU A 52 20.37 -3.47 13.68
N LYS A 53 20.03 -3.78 14.93
CA LYS A 53 19.35 -5.02 15.31
C LYS A 53 17.99 -5.15 14.64
N THR A 54 17.23 -4.06 14.58
CA THR A 54 15.94 -4.02 13.89
C THR A 54 16.10 -4.28 12.40
N SER A 55 17.06 -3.63 11.75
CA SER A 55 17.31 -3.80 10.32
C SER A 55 17.61 -5.25 9.96
N VAL A 56 18.57 -5.89 10.63
CA VAL A 56 18.92 -7.30 10.34
C VAL A 56 17.80 -8.28 10.71
N THR A 57 16.97 -7.93 11.69
CA THR A 57 15.77 -8.71 12.04
C THR A 57 14.73 -8.65 10.94
N LEU A 58 14.42 -7.45 10.44
CA LEU A 58 13.47 -7.24 9.36
C LEU A 58 13.97 -7.89 8.05
N GLU A 59 15.26 -7.77 7.73
CA GLU A 59 15.86 -8.41 6.54
C GLU A 59 15.71 -9.93 6.58
N PHE A 60 15.96 -10.57 7.72
CA PHE A 60 15.76 -12.00 7.88
C PHE A 60 14.29 -12.41 7.79
N LEU A 61 13.40 -11.66 8.47
CA LEU A 61 11.96 -11.91 8.43
C LEU A 61 11.42 -11.80 7.00
N ASP A 62 11.78 -10.74 6.28
CA ASP A 62 11.44 -10.53 4.87
C ASP A 62 11.92 -11.71 4.02
N THR A 63 13.20 -12.07 4.14
CA THR A 63 13.77 -13.18 3.37
C THR A 63 13.05 -14.51 3.63
N ILE A 64 12.75 -14.86 4.88
CA ILE A 64 12.03 -16.10 5.19
C ILE A 64 10.59 -16.04 4.70
N LEU A 65 9.89 -14.92 4.92
CA LEU A 65 8.49 -14.74 4.51
C LEU A 65 8.34 -14.79 2.98
N MET A 66 9.32 -14.29 2.22
CA MET A 66 9.39 -14.41 0.76
C MET A 66 9.70 -15.83 0.26
N LEU A 67 10.01 -16.77 1.16
CA LEU A 67 10.26 -18.17 0.85
C LEU A 67 9.16 -19.12 1.32
N ILE A 68 8.26 -18.66 2.20
CA ILE A 68 7.20 -19.50 2.78
C ILE A 68 5.83 -19.00 2.38
N THR A 69 4.98 -19.92 1.93
CA THR A 69 3.55 -19.63 1.78
C THR A 69 2.90 -19.78 3.16
N CYS A 70 2.49 -18.64 3.75
CA CYS A 70 1.81 -18.59 5.05
C CYS A 70 0.35 -19.02 4.93
N VAL A 71 0.12 -20.32 4.75
CA VAL A 71 -1.23 -20.92 4.78
C VAL A 71 -1.40 -21.68 6.09
N ASP A 72 -2.52 -21.46 6.76
CA ASP A 72 -2.87 -22.25 7.94
C ASP A 72 -3.20 -23.69 7.53
N CYS A 73 -2.18 -24.55 7.59
CA CYS A 73 -2.31 -25.98 7.32
C CYS A 73 -2.70 -26.76 8.58
N SER A 74 -3.00 -26.12 9.72
CA SER A 74 -3.35 -26.83 10.96
C SER A 74 -4.66 -27.62 10.81
N SER A 75 -5.55 -27.14 9.95
CA SER A 75 -6.78 -27.83 9.54
C SER A 75 -6.54 -29.09 8.72
N ALA A 76 -5.34 -29.30 8.15
CA ALA A 76 -4.94 -30.58 7.56
C ALA A 76 -4.89 -31.72 8.60
N VAL A 77 -4.75 -31.36 9.88
CA VAL A 77 -4.77 -32.31 10.99
C VAL A 77 -6.17 -32.44 11.61
N ASN A 78 -7.07 -31.46 11.42
CA ASN A 78 -8.54 -31.48 11.59
C ASN A 78 -9.08 -30.04 11.75
N ILE A 79 -9.51 -29.41 10.65
CA ILE A 79 -10.40 -28.22 10.52
C ILE A 79 -10.62 -27.40 11.82
N ARG A 80 -9.85 -26.33 12.05
CA ARG A 80 -10.22 -25.23 12.97
C ARG A 80 -9.97 -23.88 12.33
N ASN A 81 -10.92 -22.99 12.55
CA ASN A 81 -10.98 -21.61 12.06
C ASN A 81 -10.71 -20.67 13.25
N ASP A 82 -9.56 -19.99 13.34
CA ASP A 82 -9.44 -18.73 14.12
C ASP A 82 -8.15 -17.90 13.92
N LEU A 83 -7.33 -18.12 12.88
CA LEU A 83 -6.11 -17.30 12.69
C LEU A 83 -6.33 -16.02 11.87
N THR A 84 -7.29 -16.00 10.94
CA THR A 84 -7.52 -14.84 10.06
C THR A 84 -8.27 -13.71 10.75
N GLU A 85 -9.17 -13.98 11.70
CA GLU A 85 -9.93 -12.93 12.39
C GLU A 85 -9.12 -12.19 13.44
N LYS A 86 -8.24 -12.87 14.20
CA LYS A 86 -7.43 -12.20 15.24
C LYS A 86 -6.34 -11.28 14.69
N ILE A 87 -5.71 -11.65 13.56
CA ILE A 87 -4.74 -10.78 12.87
C ILE A 87 -5.50 -9.59 12.25
N ARG A 88 -6.67 -9.85 11.67
CA ARG A 88 -7.57 -8.83 11.13
C ARG A 88 -8.03 -7.83 12.19
N GLU A 89 -8.49 -8.29 13.35
CA GLU A 89 -8.88 -7.42 14.48
C GLU A 89 -7.70 -6.56 14.93
N LYS A 90 -6.50 -7.14 15.08
CA LYS A 90 -5.30 -6.38 15.49
C LYS A 90 -4.85 -5.34 14.47
N VAL A 91 -4.96 -5.63 13.17
CA VAL A 91 -4.67 -4.66 12.11
C VAL A 91 -5.70 -3.54 12.12
N ILE A 92 -6.99 -3.87 12.27
CA ILE A 92 -8.08 -2.89 12.35
C ILE A 92 -7.90 -2.02 13.59
N ASP A 93 -7.60 -2.60 14.75
CA ASP A 93 -7.31 -1.89 16.00
C ASP A 93 -6.07 -1.00 15.88
N PHE A 94 -5.03 -1.47 15.18
CA PHE A 94 -3.80 -0.71 14.95
C PHE A 94 -4.03 0.51 14.05
N VAL A 95 -4.77 0.36 12.96
CA VAL A 95 -5.09 1.46 12.03
C VAL A 95 -6.14 2.42 12.62
N SER A 96 -7.02 1.92 13.49
CA SER A 96 -8.03 2.71 14.22
C SER A 96 -7.44 3.46 15.43
N GLY A 97 -6.20 3.16 15.83
CA GLY A 97 -5.49 3.85 16.91
C GLY A 97 -5.05 5.25 16.48
N VAL A 98 -5.83 6.27 16.87
CA VAL A 98 -5.50 7.68 16.59
C VAL A 98 -4.16 8.07 17.24
N CYS A 99 -3.36 8.86 16.51
CA CYS A 99 -2.12 9.52 16.95
C CYS A 99 -0.82 8.68 16.90
N LEU A 100 -0.53 8.11 15.74
CA LEU A 100 0.82 7.64 15.42
C LEU A 100 1.77 8.85 15.24
N SER A 101 2.99 8.74 15.79
CA SER A 101 4.09 9.67 15.48
C SER A 101 4.40 9.61 13.97
N SER A 102 5.02 10.64 13.39
CA SER A 102 5.31 10.65 11.94
C SER A 102 6.00 9.37 11.46
N ARG A 103 7.02 8.91 12.20
CA ARG A 103 7.74 7.66 11.90
C ARG A 103 6.88 6.40 11.97
N ALA A 104 5.89 6.37 12.87
CA ALA A 104 4.98 5.23 12.99
C ALA A 104 3.91 5.25 11.89
N ARG A 105 3.57 6.43 11.36
CA ARG A 105 2.65 6.55 10.21
C ARG A 105 3.23 5.94 8.95
N ASP A 106 4.50 6.19 8.66
CA ASP A 106 5.17 5.64 7.46
C ASP A 106 5.20 4.10 7.49
N ILE A 107 5.45 3.53 8.67
CA ILE A 107 5.40 2.07 8.86
C ILE A 107 3.96 1.55 8.70
N ALA A 108 3.00 2.24 9.33
CA ALA A 108 1.60 1.83 9.30
C ALA A 108 0.98 1.95 7.90
N SER A 109 1.32 3.00 7.14
CA SER A 109 0.89 3.19 5.76
C SER A 109 1.45 2.09 4.87
N GLY A 110 2.74 1.74 5.00
CA GLY A 110 3.33 0.60 4.29
C GLY A 110 2.65 -0.74 4.59
N LEU A 111 2.24 -0.98 5.85
CA LEU A 111 1.48 -2.17 6.23
C LEU A 111 0.08 -2.17 5.61
N VAL A 112 -0.62 -1.03 5.62
CA VAL A 112 -1.93 -0.87 4.96
C VAL A 112 -1.78 -1.11 3.46
N GLN A 113 -0.72 -0.60 2.85
CA GLN A 113 -0.46 -0.79 1.43
C GLN A 113 -0.26 -2.25 1.07
N ALA A 114 0.47 -3.01 1.89
CA ALA A 114 0.63 -4.45 1.72
C ALA A 114 -0.72 -5.19 1.79
N LEU A 115 -1.61 -4.78 2.71
CA LEU A 115 -2.96 -5.35 2.82
C LEU A 115 -3.83 -5.01 1.61
N VAL A 116 -3.77 -3.75 1.15
CA VAL A 116 -4.48 -3.27 -0.03
C VAL A 116 -4.05 -4.04 -1.28
N LYS A 117 -2.75 -4.25 -1.49
CA LYS A 117 -2.25 -5.03 -2.64
C LYS A 117 -2.58 -6.52 -2.50
N GLY A 118 -2.50 -7.10 -1.29
CA GLY A 118 -2.76 -8.51 -1.05
C GLY A 118 -4.24 -8.91 -1.12
N ASN A 119 -5.15 -8.07 -0.61
CA ASN A 119 -6.60 -8.30 -0.65
C ASN A 119 -7.36 -6.96 -0.74
N PRO A 120 -7.46 -6.34 -1.93
CA PRO A 120 -8.03 -5.01 -2.09
C PRO A 120 -9.51 -4.97 -1.70
N VAL A 121 -10.31 -5.96 -2.12
CA VAL A 121 -11.76 -5.97 -1.91
C VAL A 121 -12.12 -5.98 -0.43
N GLU A 122 -11.54 -6.89 0.36
CA GLU A 122 -11.85 -6.94 1.79
C GLU A 122 -11.21 -5.75 2.54
N THR A 123 -9.99 -5.34 2.20
CA THR A 123 -9.33 -4.20 2.87
C THR A 123 -10.12 -2.91 2.68
N LEU A 124 -10.52 -2.60 1.44
CA LEU A 124 -11.29 -1.40 1.12
C LEU A 124 -12.65 -1.40 1.82
N LYS A 125 -13.34 -2.54 1.86
CA LYS A 125 -14.65 -2.68 2.52
C LYS A 125 -14.64 -2.23 3.98
N TYR A 126 -13.56 -2.48 4.71
CA TYR A 126 -13.45 -2.07 6.11
C TYR A 126 -12.85 -0.68 6.29
N LEU A 127 -11.80 -0.34 5.53
CA LEU A 127 -11.03 0.88 5.76
C LEU A 127 -11.51 2.08 4.95
N MET A 128 -11.95 1.91 3.70
CA MET A 128 -12.31 3.02 2.82
C MET A 128 -13.47 3.87 3.39
N PRO A 129 -14.63 3.29 3.79
CA PRO A 129 -15.73 4.09 4.32
C PRO A 129 -15.34 4.83 5.61
N ARG A 130 -14.62 4.15 6.51
CA ARG A 130 -14.18 4.72 7.80
C ARG A 130 -13.20 5.87 7.61
N THR A 131 -12.21 5.70 6.73
CA THR A 131 -11.23 6.75 6.44
C THR A 131 -11.92 7.96 5.81
N CYS A 132 -12.81 7.76 4.83
CA CYS A 132 -13.54 8.86 4.21
C CYS A 132 -14.43 9.59 5.24
N GLU A 133 -15.19 8.84 6.06
CA GLU A 133 -16.04 9.41 7.12
C GLU A 133 -15.22 10.17 8.16
N SER A 134 -14.05 9.67 8.57
CA SER A 134 -13.17 10.39 9.49
C SER A 134 -12.66 11.71 8.88
N ILE A 135 -12.27 11.72 7.60
CA ILE A 135 -11.87 12.95 6.91
C ILE A 135 -13.03 13.94 6.89
N GLU A 136 -14.21 13.51 6.43
CA GLU A 136 -15.41 14.36 6.35
C GLU A 136 -15.81 14.91 7.73
N ASN A 137 -15.77 14.07 8.76
CA ASN A 137 -16.05 14.51 10.13
C ASN A 137 -15.06 15.56 10.59
N ILE A 138 -13.75 15.36 10.42
CA ILE A 138 -12.74 16.35 10.83
C ILE A 138 -12.94 17.68 10.10
N LEU A 139 -13.25 17.64 8.80
CA LEU A 139 -13.49 18.84 8.00
C LEU A 139 -14.77 19.57 8.43
N ASN A 140 -15.87 18.85 8.65
CA ASN A 140 -17.15 19.43 9.11
C ASN A 140 -17.05 20.05 10.51
N HIS A 141 -16.25 19.46 11.41
CA HIS A 141 -16.02 20.04 12.75
C HIS A 141 -15.10 21.27 12.70
N SER A 142 -14.25 21.38 11.67
CA SER A 142 -13.31 22.49 11.49
C SER A 142 -13.96 23.78 10.94
N GLU A 143 -15.14 23.72 10.32
CA GLU A 143 -15.88 24.91 9.88
C GLU A 143 -16.28 25.85 11.03
N SER A 144 -16.21 25.39 12.29
CA SER A 144 -16.51 26.21 13.46
C SER A 144 -15.33 27.08 13.95
N THR A 145 -14.09 26.85 13.50
CA THR A 145 -12.93 27.67 13.92
C THR A 145 -11.85 27.72 12.83
N ILE A 146 -11.80 28.87 12.13
CA ILE A 146 -10.59 29.60 11.71
C ILE A 146 -9.33 28.74 11.51
N LEU A 147 -8.99 28.51 10.23
CA LEU A 147 -7.68 28.05 9.74
C LEU A 147 -7.24 26.69 10.30
N LEU A 148 -6.88 25.75 9.42
CA LEU A 148 -6.26 24.45 9.72
C LEU A 148 -4.86 24.56 10.38
N THR A 149 -4.64 25.56 11.24
CA THR A 149 -3.42 25.85 11.99
C THR A 149 -3.45 25.31 13.41
N ASP A 150 -4.57 24.75 13.90
CA ASP A 150 -4.60 24.08 15.19
C ASP A 150 -3.91 22.70 15.08
N TYR A 151 -2.73 22.62 15.71
CA TYR A 151 -1.75 21.52 15.66
C TYR A 151 -2.31 20.10 15.86
N LYS A 152 -3.48 19.94 16.52
CA LYS A 152 -4.13 18.63 16.70
C LYS A 152 -4.98 18.19 15.51
N GLY A 153 -5.75 19.11 14.90
CA GLY A 153 -6.55 18.79 13.71
C GLY A 153 -5.68 18.45 12.51
N ASP A 154 -4.52 19.12 12.39
CA ASP A 154 -3.53 18.87 11.33
C ASP A 154 -2.93 17.45 11.44
N ILE A 155 -2.62 16.99 12.66
CA ILE A 155 -2.03 15.66 12.90
C ILE A 155 -2.98 14.53 12.53
N GLU A 156 -4.24 14.61 12.97
CA GLU A 156 -5.24 13.57 12.74
C GLU A 156 -5.70 13.55 11.28
N LEU A 157 -5.99 14.72 10.70
CA LEU A 157 -6.32 14.83 9.28
C LEU A 157 -5.19 14.29 8.41
N THR A 158 -3.94 14.68 8.67
CA THR A 158 -2.78 14.18 7.93
C THR A 158 -2.70 12.65 7.95
N TRP A 159 -2.98 12.00 9.09
CA TRP A 159 -3.00 10.54 9.16
C TRP A 159 -4.05 9.93 8.23
N TYR A 160 -5.29 10.42 8.28
CA TYR A 160 -6.35 9.89 7.43
C TYR A 160 -6.13 10.22 5.94
N LEU A 161 -5.50 11.35 5.62
CA LEU A 161 -5.09 11.66 4.24
C LEU A 161 -4.02 10.69 3.73
N ILE A 162 -3.04 10.33 4.56
CA ILE A 162 -2.03 9.31 4.21
C ILE A 162 -2.71 7.97 4.00
N LEU A 163 -3.56 7.54 4.93
CA LEU A 163 -4.33 6.31 4.78
C LEU A 163 -5.17 6.30 3.50
N PHE A 164 -5.84 7.42 3.20
CA PHE A 164 -6.62 7.55 1.98
C PHE A 164 -5.75 7.41 0.74
N ALA A 165 -4.56 8.02 0.71
CA ALA A 165 -3.60 7.90 -0.39
C ALA A 165 -3.17 6.44 -0.63
N GLU A 166 -2.95 5.65 0.42
CA GLU A 166 -2.64 4.22 0.29
C GLU A 166 -3.87 3.43 -0.21
N LEU A 167 -5.06 3.72 0.34
CA LEU A 167 -6.28 2.99 -0.02
C LEU A 167 -6.68 3.22 -1.49
N VAL A 168 -6.50 4.43 -2.04
CA VAL A 168 -6.77 4.69 -3.46
C VAL A 168 -5.71 4.10 -4.40
N HIS A 169 -4.61 3.55 -3.87
CA HIS A 169 -3.64 2.78 -4.63
C HIS A 169 -3.95 1.27 -4.65
N ALA A 170 -5.23 0.93 -4.56
CA ALA A 170 -5.73 -0.44 -4.70
C ALA A 170 -5.87 -0.86 -6.16
N ARG A 171 -6.29 -2.11 -6.39
CA ARG A 171 -6.66 -2.56 -7.74
C ARG A 171 -7.87 -1.77 -8.24
N GLY A 172 -7.81 -1.28 -9.48
CA GLY A 172 -8.75 -0.27 -9.99
C GLY A 172 -10.21 -0.75 -10.05
N ASP A 173 -10.44 -2.02 -10.40
CA ASP A 173 -11.77 -2.65 -10.36
C ASP A 173 -12.43 -2.58 -8.97
N ALA A 174 -11.65 -2.78 -7.91
CA ALA A 174 -12.13 -2.75 -6.53
C ALA A 174 -12.45 -1.32 -6.06
N LEU A 175 -11.82 -0.29 -6.64
CA LEU A 175 -12.07 1.11 -6.31
C LEU A 175 -13.41 1.61 -6.86
N MET A 176 -13.94 1.00 -7.92
CA MET A 176 -15.16 1.46 -8.61
C MET A 176 -16.37 1.55 -7.67
N ILE A 177 -16.47 0.65 -6.69
CA ILE A 177 -17.55 0.63 -5.69
C ILE A 177 -17.50 1.89 -4.80
N TYR A 178 -16.32 2.47 -4.61
CA TYR A 178 -16.08 3.61 -3.72
C TYR A 178 -15.94 4.95 -4.45
N LYS A 179 -16.12 4.96 -5.78
CA LYS A 179 -16.03 6.17 -6.63
C LYS A 179 -16.70 7.41 -6.02
N PRO A 180 -17.95 7.35 -5.48
CA PRO A 180 -18.59 8.53 -4.88
C PRO A 180 -17.84 9.08 -3.65
N MET A 181 -17.36 8.20 -2.77
CA MET A 181 -16.62 8.57 -1.57
C MET A 181 -15.26 9.18 -1.93
N ILE A 182 -14.54 8.53 -2.86
CA ILE A 182 -13.26 9.01 -3.38
C ILE A 182 -13.42 10.43 -3.95
N MET A 183 -14.40 10.64 -4.83
CA MET A 183 -14.67 11.96 -5.40
C MET A 183 -15.07 12.99 -4.34
N SER A 184 -15.80 12.60 -3.29
CA SER A 184 -16.17 13.48 -2.18
C SER A 184 -14.92 14.01 -1.45
N VAL A 185 -14.00 13.12 -1.09
CA VAL A 185 -12.76 13.48 -0.39
C VAL A 185 -11.90 14.42 -1.26
N PHE A 186 -11.68 14.08 -2.53
CA PHE A 186 -10.89 14.96 -3.42
C PHE A 186 -11.52 16.34 -3.57
N ARG A 187 -12.84 16.45 -3.73
CA ARG A 187 -13.53 17.76 -3.81
C ARG A 187 -13.31 18.63 -2.57
N GLN A 188 -13.26 18.03 -1.39
CA GLN A 188 -13.09 18.76 -0.14
C GLN A 188 -11.62 19.11 0.15
N CYS A 189 -10.67 18.27 -0.29
CA CYS A 189 -9.26 18.40 0.11
C CYS A 189 -8.32 19.00 -0.95
N ILE A 190 -8.70 19.01 -2.23
CA ILE A 190 -7.79 19.42 -3.32
C ILE A 190 -7.30 20.88 -3.23
N HIS A 191 -8.04 21.72 -2.50
CA HIS A 191 -7.71 23.14 -2.34
C HIS A 191 -6.88 23.46 -1.09
N PHE A 192 -6.44 22.45 -0.32
CA PHE A 192 -5.59 22.68 0.84
C PHE A 192 -4.30 23.42 0.45
N ILE A 193 -3.83 24.32 1.31
CA ILE A 193 -2.63 25.14 1.08
C ILE A 193 -1.46 24.67 1.96
N ASN A 194 -1.75 23.94 3.04
CA ASN A 194 -0.72 23.31 3.86
C ASN A 194 0.08 22.32 3.01
N LYS A 195 1.40 22.47 3.04
CA LYS A 195 2.34 21.67 2.25
C LYS A 195 2.14 20.17 2.42
N ASN A 196 2.12 19.68 3.65
CA ASN A 196 2.00 18.26 3.92
C ASN A 196 0.66 17.71 3.40
N SER A 197 -0.42 18.47 3.58
CA SER A 197 -1.75 18.05 3.17
C SER A 197 -1.89 18.03 1.64
N TYR A 198 -1.48 19.09 0.92
CA TYR A 198 -1.61 19.07 -0.53
C TYR A 198 -0.64 18.10 -1.21
N GLU A 199 0.57 17.87 -0.66
CA GLU A 199 1.50 16.85 -1.17
C GLU A 199 0.91 15.44 -0.98
N THR A 200 0.25 15.18 0.15
CA THR A 200 -0.43 13.91 0.38
C THR A 200 -1.61 13.72 -0.58
N ILE A 201 -2.40 14.77 -0.82
CA ILE A 201 -3.50 14.71 -1.79
C ILE A 201 -2.98 14.53 -3.21
N ALA A 202 -1.91 15.23 -3.59
CA ALA A 202 -1.23 15.07 -4.87
C ALA A 202 -0.78 13.61 -5.08
N HIS A 203 -0.17 13.00 -4.07
CA HIS A 203 0.19 11.58 -4.10
C HIS A 203 -1.04 10.66 -4.25
N ALA A 204 -2.14 10.96 -3.55
CA ALA A 204 -3.41 10.24 -3.72
C ALA A 204 -3.97 10.37 -5.15
N VAL A 205 -3.81 11.53 -5.79
CA VAL A 205 -4.19 11.75 -7.20
C VAL A 205 -3.39 10.83 -8.12
N GLU A 206 -2.06 10.82 -7.99
CA GLU A 206 -1.19 9.94 -8.77
C GLU A 206 -1.60 8.48 -8.59
N HIS A 207 -1.71 8.04 -7.33
CA HIS A 207 -2.10 6.68 -6.98
C HIS A 207 -3.44 6.24 -7.55
N LEU A 208 -4.47 7.09 -7.48
CA LEU A 208 -5.79 6.79 -8.04
C LEU A 208 -5.71 6.63 -9.55
N LEU A 209 -5.12 7.62 -10.24
CA LEU A 209 -5.05 7.61 -11.70
C LEU A 209 -4.17 6.47 -12.21
N GLU A 210 -3.07 6.15 -11.54
CA GLU A 210 -2.26 4.97 -11.87
C GLU A 210 -3.10 3.69 -11.74
N SER A 211 -3.83 3.54 -10.63
CA SER A 211 -4.66 2.37 -10.37
C SER A 211 -5.74 2.15 -11.42
N LEU A 212 -6.30 3.25 -11.97
CA LEU A 212 -7.37 3.25 -12.98
C LEU A 212 -6.87 3.21 -14.42
N THR A 213 -5.61 3.55 -14.71
CA THR A 213 -5.14 3.78 -16.09
C THR A 213 -3.93 2.95 -16.50
N HIS A 214 -3.23 2.34 -15.54
CA HIS A 214 -2.03 1.55 -15.81
C HIS A 214 -2.31 0.05 -15.84
N VAL A 215 -1.50 -0.66 -16.64
CA VAL A 215 -1.38 -2.12 -16.55
C VAL A 215 -0.29 -2.44 -15.53
N TYR A 216 -0.62 -3.19 -14.48
CA TYR A 216 0.30 -3.55 -13.39
C TYR A 216 0.06 -4.98 -12.90
N PRO A 217 1.09 -5.66 -12.34
CA PRO A 217 0.93 -7.01 -11.82
C PRO A 217 0.04 -7.02 -10.58
N ILE A 218 -0.80 -8.05 -10.47
CA ILE A 218 -1.65 -8.33 -9.30
C ILE A 218 -1.34 -9.70 -8.68
N ASP A 219 -0.35 -10.39 -9.22
CA ASP A 219 0.12 -11.67 -8.70
C ASP A 219 1.25 -11.46 -7.70
N TYR A 220 0.92 -11.63 -6.42
CA TYR A 220 1.86 -11.58 -5.30
C TYR A 220 2.13 -12.98 -4.72
N ARG A 221 1.73 -14.06 -5.43
CA ARG A 221 1.91 -15.43 -4.95
C ARG A 221 3.37 -15.82 -5.03
N LEU A 222 3.82 -16.56 -4.01
CA LEU A 222 5.16 -17.13 -3.96
C LEU A 222 5.27 -18.47 -4.70
N THR A 223 4.15 -19.03 -5.16
CA THR A 223 4.07 -20.31 -5.85
C THR A 223 3.01 -20.27 -6.96
N VAL A 224 3.25 -21.05 -8.02
CA VAL A 224 2.29 -21.29 -9.10
C VAL A 224 1.25 -22.35 -8.73
N GLU A 225 1.54 -23.16 -7.72
CA GLU A 225 0.63 -24.18 -7.21
C GLU A 225 -0.64 -23.54 -6.63
N ASN A 226 -1.77 -24.19 -6.82
CA ASN A 226 -3.03 -23.73 -6.27
C ASN A 226 -3.10 -24.05 -4.77
N ILE A 227 -2.81 -23.05 -3.94
CA ILE A 227 -2.77 -23.19 -2.48
C ILE A 227 -4.16 -23.37 -1.84
N ASP A 228 -5.22 -23.13 -2.61
CA ASP A 228 -6.62 -23.33 -2.18
C ASP A 228 -7.11 -24.76 -2.47
N GLU A 229 -6.29 -25.61 -3.08
CA GLU A 229 -6.63 -27.03 -3.25
C GLU A 229 -6.78 -27.75 -1.91
N PRO A 230 -7.68 -28.75 -1.82
CA PRO A 230 -7.82 -29.56 -0.63
C PRO A 230 -6.47 -30.15 -0.19
N PHE A 231 -6.21 -30.13 1.11
CA PHE A 231 -4.93 -30.64 1.66
C PHE A 231 -4.65 -32.12 1.41
N VAL A 232 -5.67 -32.88 0.99
CA VAL A 232 -5.53 -34.26 0.54
C VAL A 232 -4.73 -34.33 -0.77
N ASP A 233 -4.95 -33.37 -1.66
CA ASP A 233 -4.35 -33.32 -2.99
C ASP A 233 -3.02 -32.57 -2.97
N PHE A 234 -2.95 -31.46 -2.22
CA PHE A 234 -1.76 -30.63 -2.14
C PHE A 234 -1.52 -30.03 -0.75
N LEU A 235 -0.29 -30.12 -0.25
CA LEU A 235 0.11 -29.48 1.01
C LEU A 235 0.98 -28.24 0.71
N PRO A 236 0.51 -27.01 1.00
CA PRO A 236 1.24 -25.77 0.70
C PRO A 236 2.66 -25.70 1.28
N ILE A 237 2.92 -26.34 2.42
CA ILE A 237 4.27 -26.43 3.01
C ILE A 237 5.30 -27.09 2.08
N ARG A 238 4.86 -27.89 1.11
CA ARG A 238 5.74 -28.52 0.12
C ARG A 238 6.26 -27.52 -0.91
N ALA A 239 5.55 -26.43 -1.16
CA ALA A 239 5.99 -25.37 -2.10
C ALA A 239 7.02 -24.40 -1.49
N TRP A 240 7.30 -24.51 -0.19
CA TRP A 240 8.25 -23.64 0.50
C TRP A 240 9.66 -23.70 -0.11
N GLY A 241 10.22 -22.52 -0.40
CA GLY A 241 11.58 -22.34 -0.92
C GLY A 241 11.78 -22.83 -2.36
N GLN A 242 10.74 -23.32 -3.03
CA GLN A 242 10.82 -23.77 -4.41
C GLN A 242 11.11 -22.62 -5.38
N TYR A 243 11.71 -22.96 -6.51
CA TYR A 243 11.91 -22.06 -7.64
C TYR A 243 10.87 -22.37 -8.70
N VAL A 244 10.39 -21.31 -9.35
CA VAL A 244 9.49 -21.42 -10.50
C VAL A 244 10.32 -21.12 -11.74
N ASP A 245 10.26 -22.02 -12.72
CA ASP A 245 10.87 -21.79 -14.03
C ASP A 245 10.22 -20.56 -14.68
N PHE A 246 11.04 -19.69 -15.29
CA PHE A 246 10.55 -18.46 -15.91
C PHE A 246 9.44 -18.74 -16.95
N ASP A 247 9.57 -19.80 -17.73
CA ASP A 247 8.59 -20.20 -18.75
C ASP A 247 7.25 -20.68 -18.17
N LYS A 248 7.19 -20.99 -16.87
CA LYS A 248 5.98 -21.42 -16.15
C LYS A 248 5.33 -20.27 -15.37
N LEU A 249 5.94 -19.08 -15.33
CA LEU A 249 5.36 -17.94 -14.63
C LEU A 249 4.10 -17.47 -15.35
N GLN A 250 2.98 -17.55 -14.65
CA GLN A 250 1.69 -17.04 -15.09
C GLN A 250 1.33 -15.78 -14.30
N VAL A 251 2.10 -14.70 -14.53
CA VAL A 251 1.86 -13.43 -13.84
C VAL A 251 0.53 -12.87 -14.28
N GLN A 252 -0.35 -12.64 -13.32
CA GLN A 252 -1.63 -11.95 -13.54
C GLN A 252 -1.41 -10.44 -13.51
N PHE A 253 -2.07 -9.75 -14.44
CA PHE A 253 -2.04 -8.30 -14.54
C PHE A 253 -3.44 -7.74 -14.41
N HIS A 254 -3.55 -6.60 -13.74
CA HIS A 254 -4.68 -5.71 -13.89
C HIS A 254 -4.60 -5.02 -15.25
N ILE A 255 -5.71 -5.01 -15.98
CA ILE A 255 -5.85 -4.27 -17.23
C ILE A 255 -7.08 -3.37 -17.05
N PRO A 256 -6.92 -2.03 -17.11
CA PRO A 256 -8.03 -1.10 -16.99
C PRO A 256 -9.16 -1.41 -17.97
N ASN A 257 -10.38 -1.47 -17.47
CA ASN A 257 -11.59 -1.55 -18.29
C ASN A 257 -12.16 -0.16 -18.64
N ASP A 258 -13.16 -0.13 -19.51
CA ASP A 258 -13.77 1.12 -19.98
C ASP A 258 -14.37 1.96 -18.84
N ASP A 259 -14.99 1.34 -17.83
CA ASP A 259 -15.57 2.05 -16.69
C ASP A 259 -14.49 2.72 -15.81
N GLU A 260 -13.33 2.06 -15.65
CA GLU A 260 -12.17 2.61 -14.93
C GLU A 260 -11.57 3.80 -15.68
N ILE A 261 -11.45 3.69 -17.00
CA ILE A 261 -10.95 4.76 -17.87
C ILE A 261 -11.92 5.95 -17.89
N ASP A 262 -13.23 5.69 -17.93
CA ASP A 262 -14.26 6.72 -17.84
C ASP A 262 -14.21 7.44 -16.49
N PHE A 263 -13.97 6.70 -15.40
CA PHE A 263 -13.76 7.31 -14.09
C PHE A 263 -12.49 8.19 -14.05
N ALA A 264 -11.37 7.72 -14.61
CA ALA A 264 -10.16 8.53 -14.72
C ALA A 264 -10.40 9.80 -15.56
N CYS A 265 -11.10 9.71 -16.69
CA CYS A 265 -11.50 10.85 -17.51
C CYS A 265 -12.37 11.86 -16.72
N GLU A 266 -13.39 11.38 -16.01
CA GLU A 266 -14.23 12.22 -15.15
C GLU A 266 -13.40 12.94 -14.09
N PHE A 267 -12.48 12.23 -13.45
CA PHE A 267 -11.58 12.78 -12.44
C PHE A 267 -10.72 13.90 -13.01
N VAL A 268 -10.00 13.62 -14.11
CA VAL A 268 -9.12 14.58 -14.79
C VAL A 268 -9.93 15.83 -15.16
N ASN A 269 -11.08 15.67 -15.82
CA ASN A 269 -11.93 16.80 -16.23
C ASN A 269 -12.45 17.61 -15.04
N THR A 270 -12.76 16.96 -13.92
CA THR A 270 -13.27 17.65 -12.73
C THR A 270 -12.20 18.54 -12.09
N PHE A 271 -10.96 18.10 -12.06
CA PHE A 271 -9.92 18.72 -11.22
C PHE A 271 -8.84 19.49 -12.00
N ILE A 272 -8.56 19.14 -13.27
CA ILE A 272 -7.49 19.81 -14.03
C ILE A 272 -7.89 21.21 -14.51
N TYR A 273 -9.11 21.37 -15.04
CA TYR A 273 -9.55 22.63 -15.66
C TYR A 273 -9.68 23.80 -14.67
N PRO A 274 -10.21 23.60 -13.45
CA PRO A 274 -10.24 24.67 -12.44
C PRO A 274 -8.84 25.20 -12.12
N GLU A 275 -7.86 24.31 -11.97
CA GLU A 275 -6.48 24.66 -11.64
C GLU A 275 -5.77 25.37 -12.82
N LEU A 276 -5.97 24.88 -14.06
CA LEU A 276 -5.45 25.55 -15.25
C LEU A 276 -6.04 26.96 -15.44
N THR A 277 -7.34 27.12 -15.19
CA THR A 277 -8.03 28.42 -15.28
C THR A 277 -7.49 29.38 -14.21
N LEU A 278 -7.31 28.89 -12.98
CA LEU A 278 -6.72 29.66 -11.88
C LEU A 278 -5.33 30.20 -12.26
N LEU A 279 -4.47 29.34 -12.82
CA LEU A 279 -3.11 29.73 -13.22
C LEU A 279 -3.10 30.71 -14.40
N ASN A 280 -3.96 30.52 -15.40
CA ASN A 280 -4.03 31.39 -16.57
C ASN A 280 -4.54 32.81 -16.22
N GLU A 281 -5.59 32.91 -15.39
CA GLU A 281 -6.20 34.20 -15.08
C GLU A 281 -5.49 34.95 -13.96
N LYS A 282 -5.00 34.21 -12.95
CA LYS A 282 -4.53 34.78 -11.68
C LYS A 282 -3.15 34.28 -11.27
N GLY A 283 -2.43 33.52 -12.10
CA GLY A 283 -1.16 32.89 -11.74
C GLY A 283 -0.13 33.85 -11.13
N LEU A 284 -0.01 35.08 -11.64
CA LEU A 284 0.90 36.10 -11.09
C LEU A 284 0.35 36.86 -9.86
N LYS A 285 -0.95 36.72 -9.55
CA LYS A 285 -1.64 37.43 -8.48
C LYS A 285 -1.90 36.58 -7.23
N ILE A 286 -1.91 35.25 -7.37
CA ILE A 286 -2.03 34.31 -6.25
C ILE A 286 -0.73 34.20 -5.45
N SER A 287 -0.82 33.70 -4.22
CA SER A 287 0.35 33.43 -3.38
C SER A 287 1.26 32.37 -3.99
N ASN A 288 2.53 32.33 -3.57
CA ASN A 288 3.46 31.30 -4.01
C ASN A 288 3.00 29.89 -3.57
N ASP A 289 2.40 29.76 -2.39
CA ASP A 289 1.91 28.48 -1.86
C ASP A 289 0.70 27.96 -2.64
N GLU A 290 -0.26 28.83 -2.97
CA GLU A 290 -1.38 28.46 -3.85
C GLU A 290 -0.92 28.08 -5.25
N ARG A 291 0.04 28.83 -5.81
CA ARG A 291 0.61 28.52 -7.12
C ARG A 291 1.32 27.17 -7.11
N LEU A 292 2.13 26.92 -6.08
CA LEU A 292 2.85 25.66 -5.93
C LEU A 292 1.87 24.49 -5.80
N ARG A 293 0.85 24.60 -4.94
CA ARG A 293 -0.19 23.57 -4.82
C ARG A 293 -0.88 23.29 -6.15
N SER A 294 -1.32 24.33 -6.87
CA SER A 294 -1.99 24.19 -8.17
C SER A 294 -1.12 23.45 -9.19
N LEU A 295 0.16 23.83 -9.28
CA LEU A 295 1.13 23.16 -10.14
C LEU A 295 1.38 21.71 -9.74
N THR A 296 1.51 21.42 -8.44
CA THR A 296 1.71 20.07 -7.93
C THR A 296 0.52 19.17 -8.27
N ILE A 297 -0.72 19.66 -8.12
CA ILE A 297 -1.93 18.90 -8.51
C ILE A 297 -1.95 18.64 -10.02
N ILE A 298 -1.68 19.66 -10.86
CA ILE A 298 -1.63 19.49 -12.32
C ILE A 298 -0.56 18.46 -12.71
N GLN A 299 0.62 18.55 -12.11
CA GLN A 299 1.70 17.59 -12.32
C GLN A 299 1.25 16.17 -11.94
N SER A 300 0.62 16.01 -10.77
CA SER A 300 0.14 14.73 -10.25
C SER A 300 -0.91 14.10 -11.16
N ILE A 301 -1.84 14.91 -11.67
CA ILE A 301 -2.82 14.46 -12.66
C ILE A 301 -2.10 13.98 -13.92
N ALA A 302 -1.19 14.79 -14.45
CA ALA A 302 -0.46 14.47 -15.69
C ALA A 302 0.40 13.21 -15.56
N VAL A 303 1.08 13.02 -14.43
CA VAL A 303 1.83 11.80 -14.11
C VAL A 303 0.86 10.64 -13.98
N GLY A 304 -0.17 10.72 -13.15
CA GLY A 304 -1.07 9.60 -12.92
C GLY A 304 -1.81 9.10 -14.18
N CYS A 305 -2.15 10.00 -15.12
CA CYS A 305 -2.88 9.64 -16.34
C CYS A 305 -2.03 9.58 -17.62
N PHE A 306 -0.69 9.61 -17.54
CA PHE A 306 0.17 9.73 -18.73
C PHE A 306 -0.07 8.63 -19.78
N ARG A 307 -0.50 7.43 -19.33
CA ARG A 307 -0.83 6.27 -20.20
C ARG A 307 -2.03 6.50 -21.10
N MET A 308 -2.92 7.43 -20.74
CA MET A 308 -4.09 7.81 -21.54
C MET A 308 -3.74 8.80 -22.66
N ILE A 309 -2.60 9.49 -22.56
CA ILE A 309 -2.24 10.55 -23.49
C ILE A 309 -1.63 9.92 -24.76
N PRO A 310 -2.21 10.18 -25.95
CA PRO A 310 -1.65 9.68 -27.19
C PRO A 310 -0.27 10.29 -27.45
N ARG A 311 0.58 9.58 -28.18
CA ARG A 311 1.86 10.13 -28.61
C ARG A 311 1.62 11.37 -29.47
N ILE A 312 2.36 12.44 -29.20
CA ILE A 312 2.35 13.62 -30.05
C ILE A 312 2.93 13.20 -31.41
N GLU A 313 2.11 13.28 -32.44
CA GLU A 313 2.54 12.96 -33.80
C GLU A 313 3.44 14.07 -34.36
N SER A 314 4.46 13.70 -35.13
CA SER A 314 5.50 14.62 -35.61
C SER A 314 4.98 15.81 -36.42
N GLU A 315 3.83 15.67 -37.08
CA GLU A 315 3.19 16.75 -37.84
C GLU A 315 2.65 17.86 -36.92
N GLN A 316 2.23 17.53 -35.70
CA GLN A 316 1.75 18.50 -34.72
C GLN A 316 2.90 19.30 -34.10
N ILE A 317 4.12 18.73 -34.05
CA ILE A 317 5.32 19.38 -33.52
C ILE A 317 5.79 20.53 -34.44
N GLN A 318 5.52 20.44 -35.74
CA GLN A 318 5.92 21.50 -36.68
C GLN A 318 5.11 22.81 -36.53
N ASN A 319 3.99 22.75 -35.80
CA ASN A 319 3.06 23.88 -35.62
C ASN A 319 3.02 24.43 -34.18
N LEU A 320 3.87 23.94 -33.28
CA LEU A 320 4.05 24.43 -31.90
C LEU A 320 5.25 25.39 -31.81
#